data_AF-A0A842MK52-F1
#
_entry.id   AF-A0A842MK52-F1
#
_cell.length_a   1.000
_cell.length_b   1.000
_cell.length_c   1.000
_cell.angle_alpha   90.00
_cell.angle_beta   90.00
_cell.angle_gamma   90.00
#
_symmetry.space_group_name_H-M   'P 1'
#
loop_
_entity.id
_entity.type
_entity.pdbx_description
1 polymer ?
#
loop_
_entity_poly.entity_id
_entity_poly.type
_entity_poly.pdbx_seq_one_letter_code
_entity_poly.pdbx_strand_id
1 'polypeptide(L)'
;MPIAVCPNCRGEFIVRDEITGKCPYCGIKLLFRGKDEIIEKIDIEEIEKRVDEITKEDSKKHEKDIIKILIDEEYFSQIEEEVDKL
;
A
#
# COMPACT_ATOMS: atom_id res chain seq x y z
N MET A 1 19.64 9.54 -32.69
CA MET A 1 18.88 10.52 -31.88
C MET A 1 17.52 9.90 -31.58
N PRO A 2 17.08 9.84 -30.31
CA PRO A 2 15.78 9.27 -29.96
C PRO A 2 14.64 10.17 -30.49
N ILE A 3 13.67 9.55 -31.16
CA ILE A 3 12.42 10.19 -31.58
C ILE A 3 11.39 9.92 -30.49
N ALA A 4 10.72 10.97 -30.01
CA ALA A 4 9.63 10.86 -29.06
C ALA A 4 8.31 11.35 -29.67
N VAL A 5 7.22 10.75 -29.20
CA VAL A 5 5.86 11.13 -29.56
C VAL A 5 5.24 11.90 -28.40
N CYS A 6 4.69 13.08 -28.66
CA CYS A 6 3.99 13.84 -27.63
C CYS A 6 2.70 13.11 -27.20
N PRO A 7 2.50 12.79 -25.90
CA PRO A 7 1.29 12.11 -25.44
C PRO A 7 0.03 12.97 -25.59
N ASN A 8 0.18 14.30 -25.65
CA ASN A 8 -0.94 15.23 -25.78
C ASN A 8 -1.37 15.43 -27.24
N CYS A 9 -0.44 15.81 -28.13
CA CYS A 9 -0.78 16.18 -29.52
C CYS A 9 -0.33 15.16 -30.57
N ARG A 10 0.30 14.05 -30.16
CA ARG A 10 0.83 12.97 -31.03
C ARG A 10 1.86 13.41 -32.07
N GLY A 11 2.39 14.63 -31.96
CA GLY A 11 3.47 15.11 -32.81
C GLY A 11 4.78 14.39 -32.48
N GLU A 12 5.50 13.98 -33.52
CA GLU A 12 6.83 13.37 -33.43
C GLU A 12 7.92 14.44 -33.42
N PHE A 13 8.87 14.35 -32.51
CA PHE A 13 9.98 15.29 -32.42
C PHE A 13 11.24 14.63 -31.86
N ILE A 14 12.37 15.28 -32.08
CA ILE A 14 13.68 14.79 -31.64
C ILE A 14 13.94 15.26 -30.21
N VAL A 15 14.28 14.32 -29.34
CA VAL A 15 14.71 14.61 -27.95
C VAL A 15 16.23 14.56 -27.89
N ARG A 16 16.83 15.56 -27.24
CA ARG A 16 18.28 15.58 -26.93
C ARG A 16 18.55 14.91 -25.58
N ASP A 17 19.73 15.11 -25.00
CA ASP A 17 20.09 14.58 -23.68
C ASP A 17 19.43 15.35 -22.51
N GLU A 18 18.31 16.02 -22.76
CA GLU A 18 17.59 16.81 -21.75
C GLU A 18 16.62 15.92 -20.96
N ILE A 19 16.63 16.04 -19.63
CA ILE A 19 15.72 15.33 -18.71
C ILE A 19 14.32 15.97 -18.72
N THR A 20 14.22 17.24 -19.12
CA THR A 20 12.95 17.97 -19.19
C THR A 20 12.93 18.85 -20.44
N GLY A 21 11.75 19.06 -21.00
CA GLY A 21 11.58 19.97 -22.13
C GLY A 21 10.13 20.32 -22.38
N LYS A 22 9.85 20.96 -23.52
CA LYS A 22 8.48 21.25 -23.97
C LYS A 22 8.24 20.63 -25.32
N CYS A 23 7.01 20.16 -25.56
CA CYS A 23 6.61 19.76 -26.89
C CYS A 23 6.70 20.97 -27.84
N PRO A 24 7.38 20.85 -29.00
CA PRO A 24 7.50 21.95 -29.95
C PRO A 24 6.17 22.34 -30.61
N TYR A 25 5.16 21.46 -30.58
CA TYR A 25 3.87 21.69 -31.22
C TYR A 25 2.84 22.33 -30.28
N CYS A 26 2.65 21.76 -29.08
CA CYS A 26 1.60 22.20 -28.15
C CYS A 26 2.13 22.86 -26.87
N GLY A 27 3.45 22.95 -26.69
CA GLY A 27 4.08 23.63 -25.56
C GLY A 27 3.93 22.95 -24.21
N ILE A 28 3.31 21.77 -24.13
CA ILE A 28 3.19 21.00 -22.89
C ILE A 28 4.57 20.67 -22.34
N LYS A 29 4.76 20.80 -21.03
CA LYS A 29 5.99 20.36 -20.37
C LYS A 29 6.06 18.84 -20.40
N LEU A 30 7.22 18.31 -20.75
CA LEU A 30 7.51 16.89 -20.84
C LEU A 30 8.69 16.57 -19.93
N LEU A 31 8.58 15.43 -19.27
CA LEU A 31 9.67 14.81 -18.52
C LEU A 31 10.20 13.65 -19.38
N PHE A 32 11.49 13.69 -19.70
CA PHE A 32 12.18 12.63 -20.41
C PHE A 32 12.98 11.82 -19.39
N ARG A 33 13.08 10.51 -19.60
CA ARG A 33 13.88 9.66 -18.71
C ARG A 33 15.35 10.07 -18.79
N GLY A 34 15.95 10.34 -17.64
CA GLY A 34 17.39 10.54 -17.55
C GLY A 34 18.13 9.25 -17.94
N LYS A 35 19.34 9.37 -18.53
CA LYS A 35 20.16 8.20 -18.91
C LYS A 35 20.52 7.30 -17.71
N ASP A 36 20.47 7.85 -16.49
CA ASP A 36 20.86 7.18 -15.25
C ASP A 36 19.67 6.91 -14.28
N GLU A 37 18.43 7.04 -14.75
CA GLU A 37 17.26 6.72 -13.91
C GLU A 37 17.03 5.20 -13.83
N ILE A 38 17.28 4.62 -12.66
CA ILE A 38 16.91 3.25 -12.35
C ILE A 38 15.42 3.22 -12.04
N ILE A 39 14.62 2.62 -12.94
CA ILE A 39 13.20 2.38 -12.71
C ILE A 39 13.07 0.96 -12.19
N GLU A 40 12.96 0.82 -10.87
CA GLU A 40 12.56 -0.43 -10.25
C GLU A 40 11.04 -0.56 -10.36
N LYS A 41 10.58 -1.67 -10.94
CA LYS A 41 9.16 -2.01 -10.89
C LYS A 41 8.85 -2.48 -9.48
N ILE A 42 8.04 -1.70 -8.77
CA ILE A 42 7.51 -2.10 -7.47
C ILE A 42 6.32 -3.04 -7.72
N ASP A 43 6.38 -4.25 -7.18
CA ASP A 43 5.26 -5.18 -7.18
C ASP A 43 4.31 -4.83 -6.02
N ILE A 44 3.21 -4.18 -6.36
CA ILE A 44 2.20 -3.76 -5.39
C ILE A 44 1.52 -4.99 -4.75
N GLU A 45 1.35 -6.08 -5.50
CA GLU A 45 0.66 -7.29 -5.03
C GLU A 45 1.47 -8.00 -3.94
N GLU A 46 2.80 -8.01 -4.05
CA GLU A 46 3.68 -8.56 -3.02
C GLU A 46 3.62 -7.73 -1.72
N ILE A 47 3.54 -6.41 -1.84
CA ILE A 47 3.42 -5.51 -0.68
C ILE A 47 2.11 -5.76 0.05
N GLU A 48 1.00 -5.85 -0.68
CA GLU A 48 -0.32 -6.11 -0.10
C GLU A 48 -0.36 -7.44 0.68
N LYS A 49 0.21 -8.51 0.10
CA LYS A 49 0.31 -9.82 0.79
C LYS A 49 1.08 -9.73 2.09
N ARG A 50 2.21 -9.02 2.12
CA ARG A 50 3.01 -8.82 3.34
C ARG A 50 2.26 -8.02 4.40
N VAL A 51 1.50 -6.99 4.01
CA VAL A 51 0.67 -6.20 4.94
C VAL A 51 -0.44 -7.07 5.56
N ASP A 52 -1.08 -7.92 4.75
CA ASP A 52 -2.11 -8.84 5.23
C ASP A 52 -1.56 -9.90 6.20
N GLU A 53 -0.33 -10.37 5.99
CA GLU A 53 0.32 -11.33 6.90
C GLU A 53 0.60 -10.69 8.27
N ILE A 54 1.12 -9.46 8.29
CA ILE A 54 1.42 -8.72 9.52
C ILE A 54 0.15 -8.50 10.35
N THR A 55 -0.96 -8.10 9.71
CA THR A 55 -2.21 -7.76 10.41
C THR A 55 -3.01 -8.98 10.91
N LYS A 56 -2.79 -10.18 10.33
CA LYS A 56 -3.45 -11.43 10.75
C LYS A 56 -2.93 -12.00 12.06
N GLU A 57 -1.69 -11.71 12.44
CA GLU A 57 -1.12 -12.21 13.70
C GLU A 57 -1.64 -11.42 14.91
N ASP A 58 -1.81 -10.11 14.77
CA ASP A 58 -2.30 -9.24 15.85
C ASP A 58 -3.79 -9.47 16.17
N SER A 59 -4.61 -9.72 15.15
CA SER A 59 -6.06 -9.92 15.32
C SER A 59 -6.40 -11.21 16.09
N LYS A 60 -5.69 -12.32 15.85
CA LYS A 60 -5.90 -13.60 16.56
C LYS A 60 -5.44 -13.58 18.01
N LYS A 61 -4.46 -12.74 18.35
CA LYS A 61 -3.97 -12.59 19.73
C LYS A 61 -5.01 -11.85 20.58
N HIS A 62 -5.55 -10.75 20.05
CA HIS A 62 -6.59 -9.98 20.73
C HIS A 62 -7.89 -10.77 20.96
N GLU A 63 -8.33 -11.58 19.99
CA GLU A 63 -9.51 -12.44 20.17
C GLU A 63 -9.35 -13.43 21.33
N LYS A 64 -8.17 -14.06 21.46
CA LYS A 64 -7.92 -15.01 22.55
C LYS A 64 -7.89 -14.34 23.93
N ASP A 65 -7.37 -13.13 24.00
CA ASP A 65 -7.30 -12.39 25.25
C ASP A 65 -8.70 -11.90 25.69
N ILE A 66 -9.55 -11.48 24.74
CA ILE A 66 -10.95 -11.11 25.01
C ILE A 66 -11.77 -12.32 25.47
N ILE A 67 -11.62 -13.48 24.82
CA ILE A 67 -12.33 -14.71 25.19
C ILE A 67 -11.98 -15.15 26.62
N LYS A 68 -10.71 -15.02 27.04
CA LYS A 68 -10.30 -15.34 28.42
C LYS A 68 -11.00 -14.45 29.45
N ILE A 69 -11.05 -13.14 29.20
CA ILE A 69 -11.69 -12.18 30.11
C ILE A 69 -13.19 -12.49 30.27
N LEU A 70 -13.88 -12.77 29.15
CA LEU A 70 -15.31 -13.10 29.17
C LEU A 70 -15.60 -14.40 29.93
N ILE A 71 -14.76 -15.43 29.75
CA ILE A 71 -14.87 -16.69 30.48
C ILE A 71 -14.70 -16.41 31.98
N ASP A 72 -13.66 -15.68 32.38
CA ASP A 72 -13.41 -15.41 33.79
C ASP A 72 -14.60 -14.66 34.44
N GLU A 73 -15.17 -13.64 33.80
CA GLU A 73 -16.34 -12.90 34.30
C GLU A 73 -17.60 -13.77 34.47
N GLU A 74 -17.88 -14.65 33.50
CA GLU A 74 -19.02 -15.57 33.57
C GLU A 74 -18.86 -16.59 34.70
N TYR A 75 -17.65 -17.13 34.88
CA TYR A 75 -17.33 -18.04 35.97
C TYR A 75 -17.44 -17.38 37.35
N PHE A 76 -16.98 -16.14 37.51
CA PHE A 76 -17.13 -15.41 38.78
C PHE A 76 -18.61 -15.14 39.12
N SER A 77 -19.42 -14.79 38.12
CA SER A 77 -20.86 -14.53 38.30
C SER A 77 -21.62 -15.76 38.79
N GLN A 78 -21.27 -16.95 38.26
CA GLN A 78 -21.86 -18.22 38.69
C GLN A 78 -21.50 -18.57 40.14
N ILE A 79 -20.26 -18.30 40.54
CA ILE A 79 -19.80 -18.54 41.92
C ILE A 79 -20.52 -17.61 42.90
N GLU A 80 -20.68 -16.32 42.57
CA GLU A 80 -21.41 -15.37 43.41
C GLU A 80 -22.87 -15.81 43.62
N GLU A 81 -23.54 -16.26 42.56
CA GLU A 81 -24.91 -16.78 42.64
C GLU A 81 -25.04 -18.06 43.51
N GLU A 82 -24.03 -18.91 43.54
CA GLU A 82 -24.02 -20.10 44.40
C GLU A 82 -23.73 -19.75 45.87
N VAL A 83 -22.86 -18.78 46.11
CA VAL A 83 -22.55 -18.28 47.46
C VAL A 83 -23.76 -17.57 48.09
N ASP A 84 -24.52 -16.81 47.32
CA ASP A 84 -25.74 -16.14 47.79
C ASP A 84 -26.89 -17.11 48.13
N LYS A 85 -26.81 -18.37 47.69
CA LYS A 85 -27.81 -19.42 47.96
C LYS A 85 -27.51 -20.25 49.22
N LEU A 86 -26.36 -20.03 49.88
CA LEU A 86 -25.91 -20.71 51.11
C LEU A 86 -26.23 -19.90 52.37
#